data_AF-A0A9D5W911-F1
#
_entry.id   AF-A0A9D5W911-F1
#
_cell.length_a   1.000
_cell.length_b   1.000
_cell.length_c   1.000
_cell.angle_alpha   90.00
_cell.angle_beta   90.00
_cell.angle_gamma   90.00
#
_symmetry.space_group_name_H-M   'P 1'
#
loop_
_entity.id
_entity.type
_entity.pdbx_description
1 polymer ?
#
loop_
_entity_poly.entity_id
_entity_poly.type
_entity_poly.pdbx_seq_one_letter_code
_entity_poly.pdbx_strand_id
1 'polypeptide(L)' 'MNDADIQYISDKTGKVSGVIVPIDLWREIESEKETAYLLKSNTMRERLKKSRERIESIPVEVVFEKLGV' A
#
# COMPACT_ATOMS: atom_id res chain seq x y z
N MET A 1 10.21 15.63 7.34
CA MET A 1 9.04 15.28 8.16
C MET A 1 9.19 16.02 9.48
N ASN A 2 8.27 16.92 9.81
CA ASN A 2 8.23 17.48 11.16
C ASN A 2 7.67 16.37 12.06
N ASP A 3 8.44 15.92 13.05
CA ASP A 3 7.96 14.99 14.09
C ASP A 3 6.81 15.59 14.94
N ALA A 4 6.44 16.85 14.71
CA ALA A 4 5.49 17.63 15.50
C ALA A 4 4.04 17.12 15.46
N ASP A 5 3.67 16.25 14.51
CA ASP A 5 2.25 15.86 14.34
C ASP A 5 1.92 14.42 14.79
N ILE A 6 2.90 13.64 15.23
CA ILE A 6 2.69 12.26 15.69
C ILE A 6 2.62 12.26 17.22
N GLN A 7 1.50 11.79 17.79
CA GLN A 7 1.31 11.70 19.24
C GLN A 7 1.18 10.25 19.68
N TYR A 8 1.82 9.92 20.80
CA TYR A 8 1.79 8.58 21.38
C TYR A 8 0.85 8.56 22.60
N ILE A 9 -0.04 7.57 22.64
CA ILE A 9 -0.97 7.35 23.74
C ILE A 9 -0.45 6.19 24.58
N SER A 10 -0.09 6.45 25.84
CA SER A 10 0.35 5.41 26.78
C SER A 10 -0.73 5.06 27.79
N ASP A 11 -0.76 3.79 28.20
CA ASP A 11 -1.60 3.32 29.29
C ASP A 11 -1.04 3.71 30.67
N LYS A 12 -1.75 3.30 31.74
CA LYS A 12 -1.38 3.62 33.13
C LYS A 12 -0.02 3.03 33.56
N THR A 13 0.51 2.06 32.81
CA THR A 13 1.82 1.44 33.06
C THR A 13 2.95 2.10 32.28
N GLY A 14 2.63 3.13 31.46
CA GLY A 14 3.57 3.79 30.57
C GLY A 14 3.79 3.05 29.25
N LYS A 15 3.07 1.94 29.01
CA LYS A 15 3.16 1.20 27.74
C LYS A 15 2.37 1.93 26.66
N VAL A 16 2.99 2.16 25.51
CA VAL A 16 2.32 2.75 24.35
C VAL A 16 1.21 1.81 23.89
N SER A 17 -0.02 2.34 23.90
CA SER A 17 -1.26 1.65 23.54
C SER A 17 -1.80 2.09 22.18
N GLY A 18 -1.41 3.28 21.71
CA GLY A 18 -1.86 3.81 20.43
C GLY A 18 -1.02 4.99 19.96
N VAL A 19 -1.27 5.41 18.72
CA VAL A 19 -0.62 6.56 18.07
C VAL A 19 -1.68 7.35 17.31
N ILE A 20 -1.65 8.68 17.43
CA ILE A 20 -2.42 9.62 16.63
C ILE A 20 -1.49 10.16 15.55
N VAL A 21 -1.92 10.10 14.31
CA VAL A 21 -1.17 10.57 13.14
C VAL A 21 -2.04 11.49 12.27
N PRO A 22 -1.44 12.38 11.47
CA PRO A 22 -2.16 13.10 10.43
C PRO A 22 -2.87 12.15 9.46
N ILE A 23 -4.02 12.59 8.94
CA ILE A 23 -4.82 11.76 8.03
C ILE A 23 -4.08 11.39 6.74
N ASP A 24 -3.23 12.30 6.23
CA ASP A 24 -2.45 12.02 5.02
C ASP A 24 -1.39 10.94 5.27
N LEU A 25 -0.73 10.98 6.43
CA LEU A 25 0.21 9.94 6.85
C LEU A 25 -0.50 8.60 7.07
N TRP A 26 -1.71 8.60 7.64
CA TRP A 26 -2.49 7.37 7.76
C TRP A 26 -2.83 6.77 6.39
N ARG A 27 -3.24 7.59 5.42
CA ARG A 27 -3.57 7.13 4.06
C ARG A 27 -2.34 6.54 3.34
N GLU A 28 -1.17 7.13 3.54
CA GLU A 28 0.09 6.59 3.03
C GLU A 28 0.36 5.20 3.63
N ILE A 29 0.34 5.07 4.96
CA ILE A 29 0.55 3.80 5.68
C ILE A 29 -0.51 2.75 5.31
N GLU A 30 -1.77 3.16 5.12
CA GLU A 30 -2.85 2.27 4.70
C GLU A 30 -2.65 1.78 3.26
N SER A 31 -2.24 2.66 2.34
CA SER A 31 -1.92 2.28 0.95
C SER A 31 -0.77 1.27 0.88
N GLU A 32 0.14 1.32 1.86
CA GLU A 32 1.18 0.33 2.02
C GLU A 32 0.66 -1.02 2.52
N LYS A 33 -0.54 -1.16 3.11
CA LYS A 33 -1.04 -2.48 3.55
C LYS A 33 -1.29 -3.42 2.38
N GLU A 34 -1.90 -2.93 1.31
CA GLU A 34 -2.15 -3.70 0.09
C GLU A 34 -0.84 -3.99 -0.64
N THR A 35 0.04 -2.99 -0.74
CA THR A 35 1.36 -3.15 -1.35
C THR A 35 2.26 -4.10 -0.55
N ALA A 36 2.30 -3.98 0.77
CA ALA A 36 3.04 -4.87 1.67
C ALA A 36 2.50 -6.30 1.63
N TYR A 37 1.18 -6.49 1.50
CA TYR A 37 0.59 -7.80 1.26
C TYR A 37 1.12 -8.43 -0.02
N LEU A 38 1.13 -7.69 -1.13
CA LEU A 38 1.69 -8.16 -2.39
C LEU A 38 3.21 -8.40 -2.29
N LEU A 39 3.94 -7.59 -1.53
CA LEU A 39 5.39 -7.73 -1.34
C LEU A 39 5.78 -8.90 -0.42
N LYS A 40 4.87 -9.47 0.38
CA LYS A 40 5.13 -10.66 1.21
C LYS A 40 5.40 -11.92 0.39
N SER A 41 4.82 -12.03 -0.80
CA SER A 41 5.08 -13.15 -1.72
C SER A 41 6.18 -12.79 -2.71
N ASN A 42 7.23 -13.61 -2.77
CA ASN A 42 8.31 -13.42 -3.75
C ASN A 42 7.77 -13.41 -5.18
N THR A 43 6.81 -14.29 -5.49
CA THR A 43 6.18 -14.34 -6.82
C THR A 43 5.43 -13.06 -7.15
N MET A 44 4.71 -12.50 -6.18
CA MET A 44 3.90 -11.30 -6.40
C MET A 44 4.76 -10.03 -6.46
N ARG A 45 5.84 -9.97 -5.68
CA ARG A 45 6.88 -8.93 -5.79
C ARG A 45 7.47 -8.87 -7.19
N GLU A 46 7.82 -10.01 -7.77
CA GLU A 46 8.37 -10.04 -9.14
C GLU A 46 7.32 -9.66 -10.20
N ARG A 47 6.05 -10.02 -10.00
CA ARG A 47 4.95 -9.56 -10.87
C ARG A 47 4.80 -8.04 -10.83
N LEU A 48 4.83 -7.43 -9.64
CA LEU A 48 4.74 -5.97 -9.45
C LEU A 48 5.91 -5.23 -10.10
N LYS A 49 7.13 -5.74 -9.96
CA LYS A 49 8.31 -5.15 -10.62
C LYS A 49 8.14 -5.18 -12.14
N LYS A 50 7.77 -6.34 -12.69
CA LYS A 50 7.55 -6.50 -14.13
C LYS A 50 6.43 -5.63 -14.67
N SER A 51 5.33 -5.45 -13.92
CA SER A 51 4.23 -4.58 -14.35
C SER A 51 4.64 -3.11 -14.37
N ARG A 52 5.43 -2.66 -13.39
CA ARG A 52 5.93 -1.28 -13.33
C ARG A 52 6.86 -0.94 -14.49
N GLU A 53 7.66 -1.89 -14.95
CA GLU A 53 8.59 -1.74 -16.07
C GLU A 53 7.92 -1.89 -17.45
N ARG A 54 6.63 -2.22 -17.48
CA ARG A 54 5.90 -2.49 -18.71
C ARG A 54 5.50 -1.20 -19.40
N ILE A 55 5.98 -1.02 -20.62
CA ILE A 55 5.61 0.10 -21.50
C ILE A 55 4.38 -0.25 -22.36
N GLU A 56 4.11 -1.53 -22.53
CA GLU A 56 3.02 -2.04 -23.36
C GLU A 56 1.71 -2.15 -22.58
N SER A 57 0.62 -1.71 -23.22
CA SER A 57 -0.76 -1.88 -22.75
C SER A 57 -1.58 -2.63 -23.78
N ILE A 58 -2.74 -3.15 -23.38
CA ILE A 58 -3.71 -3.78 -24.27
C ILE A 58 -4.96 -2.89 -24.24
N PRO A 59 -5.50 -2.46 -25.40
CA PRO A 59 -6.75 -1.71 -25.47
C PRO A 59 -7.88 -2.49 -24.81
N VAL A 60 -8.79 -1.77 -24.15
CA VAL A 60 -9.85 -2.39 -23.34
C VAL A 60 -10.80 -3.25 -24.19
N GLU A 61 -11.03 -2.86 -25.44
CA GLU A 61 -11.85 -3.59 -26.41
C GLU A 61 -11.25 -4.96 -26.73
N VAL A 62 -9.93 -5.02 -26.90
CA VAL A 62 -9.18 -6.26 -27.14
C VAL A 62 -9.19 -7.15 -25.89
N VAL A 63 -9.23 -6.56 -24.70
CA VAL A 63 -9.35 -7.31 -23.44
C VAL A 63 -10.73 -7.95 -23.32
N PHE A 64 -11.81 -7.20 -23.58
CA PHE A 64 -13.18 -7.72 -23.55
C PHE A 64 -13.36 -8.86 -24.54
N GLU A 65 -12.89 -8.70 -25.78
CA GLU A 65 -12.95 -9.74 -26.81
C GLU A 65 -12.20 -11.02 -26.38
N LYS A 66 -10.99 -10.88 -25.82
CA LYS A 66 -10.19 -12.04 -25.37
C LYS A 66 -10.74 -12.73 -24.13
N LEU A 67 -11.36 -11.98 -23.22
CA LEU A 67 -11.90 -12.51 -21.97
C LEU A 67 -13.35 -13.00 -22.11
N GLY A 68 -14.02 -12.69 -23.23
CA GLY A 68 -15.39 -13.13 -23.51
C GLY A 68 -16.43 -12.48 -22.58
N VAL A 69 -16.16 -11.25 -22.15
CA VAL A 69 -17.00 -10.45 -21.25
C VAL A 69 -17.42 -9.13 -21.89
#